data_AF-A0A2V9K877-F1
#
_entry.id   AF-A0A2V9K877-F1
#
_cell.length_a   1.000
_cell.length_b   1.000
_cell.length_c   1.000
_cell.angle_alpha   90.00
_cell.angle_beta   90.00
_cell.angle_gamma   90.00
#
_symmetry.space_group_name_H-M   'P 1'
#
loop_
_entity.id
_entity.type
_entity.pdbx_description
1 polymer ?
#
loop_
_entity_poly.entity_id
_entity_poly.type
_entity_poly.pdbx_seq_one_letter_code
_entity_poly.pdbx_strand_id
1 'polypeptide(L)'
;MPIEIVSGGSTPSAEFAHLVPGLTEIRPGTYVYNDLNTFHQGACRLEDCAVRVVSTVVSTAVPGRAMIDAGSKTLSSDLLSSGPKTGYGLVVE
;
A
#
# COMPACT_ATOMS: atom_id res chain seq x y z
N MET A 1 -28.31 9.91 25.51
CA MET A 1 -26.97 9.85 26.13
C MET A 1 -25.99 10.53 25.18
N PRO A 2 -25.04 11.35 25.66
CA PRO A 2 -23.99 11.86 24.78
C PRO A 2 -23.13 10.71 24.25
N ILE A 3 -22.65 10.83 23.02
CA ILE A 3 -21.70 9.88 22.42
C ILE A 3 -20.30 10.38 22.75
N GLU A 4 -19.56 9.62 23.54
CA GLU A 4 -18.21 10.00 23.99
C GLU A 4 -17.13 9.71 22.96
N ILE A 5 -17.31 8.67 22.12
CA ILE A 5 -16.31 8.24 21.15
C ILE A 5 -16.93 8.09 19.77
N VAL A 6 -16.32 8.78 18.80
CA VAL A 6 -16.58 8.65 17.37
C VAL A 6 -15.25 8.38 16.68
N SER A 7 -15.07 7.14 16.23
CA SER A 7 -13.83 6.67 15.64
C SER A 7 -13.93 6.53 14.13
N GLY A 8 -12.88 6.94 13.42
CA GLY A 8 -12.82 6.86 11.97
C GLY A 8 -11.40 6.87 11.43
N GLY A 9 -11.26 7.33 10.19
CA GLY A 9 -9.98 7.47 9.51
C GLY A 9 -9.52 6.20 8.79
N SER A 10 -8.72 6.45 7.76
CA SER A 10 -7.94 5.50 6.96
C SER A 10 -6.60 6.16 6.66
N THR A 11 -5.60 5.41 6.20
CA THR A 11 -4.29 5.99 5.84
C THR A 11 -4.40 7.23 4.92
N PRO A 12 -5.18 7.20 3.82
CA PRO A 12 -5.32 8.36 2.94
C PRO A 12 -6.09 9.53 3.54
N SER A 13 -6.98 9.27 4.50
CA SER A 13 -7.81 10.32 5.11
C SER A 13 -7.24 10.85 6.42
N ALA A 14 -6.14 10.28 6.93
CA ALA A 14 -5.57 10.60 8.23
C ALA A 14 -5.21 12.09 8.36
N GLU A 15 -4.59 12.68 7.33
CA GLU A 15 -4.23 14.11 7.33
C GLU A 15 -5.45 15.03 7.39
N PHE A 16 -6.57 14.61 6.79
CA PHE A 16 -7.81 15.38 6.71
C PHE A 16 -8.76 15.16 7.89
N ALA A 17 -8.41 14.26 8.83
CA ALA A 17 -9.33 13.88 9.89
C ALA A 17 -9.74 15.04 10.80
N HIS A 18 -8.86 16.02 11.00
CA HIS A 18 -9.12 17.23 11.76
C HIS A 18 -10.25 18.11 11.15
N LEU A 19 -10.61 17.88 9.88
CA LEU A 19 -11.68 18.57 9.19
C LEU A 19 -13.07 17.95 9.44
N VAL A 20 -13.15 16.79 10.10
CA VAL A 20 -14.41 16.07 10.34
C VAL A 20 -14.94 16.38 11.75
N PRO A 21 -15.98 17.22 11.88
CA PRO A 21 -16.51 17.59 13.19
C PRO A 21 -17.08 16.38 13.93
N GLY A 22 -16.81 16.29 15.23
CA GLY A 22 -17.30 15.22 16.09
C GLY A 22 -16.46 13.95 16.09
N LEU A 23 -15.44 13.86 15.22
CA LEU A 23 -14.45 12.77 15.30
C LEU A 23 -13.60 12.94 16.57
N THR A 24 -13.50 11.88 17.37
CA THR A 24 -12.74 11.90 18.64
C THR A 24 -11.44 11.12 18.56
N GLU A 25 -11.32 10.18 17.62
CA GLU A 25 -10.10 9.42 17.36
C GLU A 25 -9.98 9.00 15.88
N ILE A 26 -8.75 8.68 15.45
CA ILE A 26 -8.47 8.09 14.14
C ILE A 26 -7.70 6.78 14.27
N ARG A 27 -7.92 5.85 13.34
CA ARG A 27 -7.24 4.54 13.29
C ARG A 27 -6.67 4.20 11.90
N PRO A 28 -5.79 5.05 11.31
CA PRO A 28 -5.03 4.64 10.14
C PRO A 28 -4.06 3.51 10.49
N GLY A 29 -3.68 2.68 9.51
CA GLY A 29 -2.82 1.52 9.74
C GLY A 29 -1.70 1.40 8.73
N THR A 30 -2.03 1.33 7.44
CA THR A 30 -1.05 1.15 6.35
C THR A 30 0.04 2.22 6.33
N TYR A 31 -0.23 3.44 6.83
CA TYR A 31 0.69 4.58 6.79
C TYR A 31 2.07 4.31 7.41
N VAL A 32 2.17 3.33 8.32
CA VAL A 32 3.45 2.92 8.92
C VAL A 32 4.44 2.37 7.89
N TYR A 33 3.93 1.77 6.81
CA TYR A 33 4.74 1.24 5.72
C TYR A 33 4.46 1.89 4.38
N ASN A 34 3.24 2.38 4.17
CA ASN A 34 2.67 2.68 2.86
C ASN A 34 2.79 1.50 1.86
N ASP A 35 2.14 1.67 0.73
CA ASP A 35 2.17 0.73 -0.39
C ASP A 35 1.81 1.46 -1.69
N LEU A 36 1.81 0.71 -2.79
CA LEU A 36 1.44 1.24 -4.10
C LEU A 36 -0.03 1.72 -4.15
N ASN A 37 -0.94 1.18 -3.34
CA ASN A 37 -2.31 1.69 -3.29
C ASN A 37 -2.34 3.10 -2.67
N THR A 38 -1.65 3.31 -1.55
CA THR A 38 -1.55 4.62 -0.89
C THR A 38 -0.82 5.65 -1.77
N PHE A 39 0.23 5.24 -2.49
CA PHE A 39 0.88 6.08 -3.50
C PHE A 39 -0.09 6.49 -4.62
N HIS A 40 -0.81 5.53 -5.20
CA HIS A 40 -1.78 5.82 -6.27
C HIS A 40 -3.00 6.63 -5.78
N GLN A 41 -3.31 6.60 -4.49
CA GLN A 41 -4.30 7.46 -3.85
C GLN A 41 -3.78 8.89 -3.58
N GLY A 42 -2.49 9.14 -3.80
CA GLY A 42 -1.83 10.42 -3.51
C GLY A 42 -1.57 10.65 -2.02
N ALA A 43 -1.66 9.61 -1.19
CA ALA A 43 -1.49 9.70 0.26
C ALA A 43 -0.02 9.67 0.71
N CYS A 44 0.89 9.24 -0.17
CA CYS A 44 2.32 9.20 0.10
C CYS A 44 3.12 9.36 -1.19
N ARG A 45 4.42 9.61 -1.07
CA ARG A 45 5.38 9.50 -2.18
C ARG A 45 5.85 8.05 -2.28
N LEU A 46 6.40 7.69 -3.44
CA LEU A 46 6.92 6.33 -3.64
C LEU A 46 8.11 6.02 -2.71
N GLU A 47 8.92 7.03 -2.39
CA GLU A 47 10.02 6.92 -1.43
C GLU A 47 9.56 6.70 0.02
N ASP A 48 8.31 7.03 0.35
CA ASP A 48 7.72 6.81 1.68
C ASP A 48 7.26 5.35 1.88
N CYS A 49 7.24 4.54 0.83
CA CYS A 49 7.00 3.11 0.94
C CYS A 49 8.20 2.44 1.61
N ALA A 50 8.05 1.96 2.82
CA ALA A 50 9.13 1.40 3.63
C ALA A 50 9.36 -0.11 3.41
N VAL A 51 8.36 -0.85 2.91
CA VAL A 51 8.48 -2.29 2.69
C VAL A 51 8.96 -2.60 1.28
N ARG A 52 9.91 -3.53 1.19
CA ARG A 52 10.40 -4.14 -0.06
C ARG A 52 10.49 -5.65 0.12
N VAL A 53 10.28 -6.37 -0.97
CA VAL A 53 10.49 -7.81 -1.03
C VAL A 53 11.79 -8.05 -1.79
N VAL A 54 12.78 -8.62 -1.10
CA VAL A 54 14.02 -9.07 -1.73
C VAL A 54 13.74 -10.34 -2.50
N SER A 55 14.20 -10.41 -3.75
CA SER A 55 13.95 -11.56 -4.63
C SER A 55 15.15 -11.83 -5.53
N THR A 56 15.31 -13.08 -5.90
CA THR A 56 16.38 -13.54 -6.79
C THR A 56 15.82 -13.86 -8.17
N VAL A 57 16.50 -13.43 -9.23
CA VAL A 57 16.21 -13.93 -10.58
C VAL A 57 16.65 -15.40 -10.66
N VAL A 58 15.70 -16.30 -10.85
CA VAL A 58 15.94 -17.75 -10.91
C VAL A 58 15.98 -18.29 -12.34
N SER A 59 15.49 -17.54 -13.33
CA SER A 59 15.58 -17.92 -14.74
C SER A 59 15.40 -16.74 -15.68
N THR A 60 16.16 -16.75 -16.79
CA THR A 60 16.02 -15.82 -17.93
C THR A 60 15.83 -16.59 -19.25
N ALA A 61 15.28 -17.80 -19.18
CA ALA A 61 15.17 -18.70 -20.33
C ALA A 61 14.28 -18.14 -21.46
N VAL A 62 13.38 -17.21 -21.16
CA VAL A 62 12.52 -16.54 -22.15
C VAL A 62 13.13 -15.17 -22.47
N PRO A 63 13.51 -14.90 -23.75
CA PRO A 63 14.04 -13.60 -24.14
C PRO A 63 13.12 -12.45 -23.72
N GLY A 64 13.70 -11.44 -23.07
CA GLY A 64 12.97 -10.27 -22.57
C GLY A 64 12.16 -10.51 -21.30
N ARG A 65 12.31 -11.64 -20.60
CA ARG A 65 11.65 -11.93 -19.32
C ARG A 65 12.63 -12.47 -18.28
N ALA A 66 12.32 -12.17 -17.02
CA ALA A 66 12.98 -12.76 -15.86
C ALA A 66 11.92 -13.41 -14.96
N MET A 67 12.21 -14.60 -14.47
CA MET A 67 11.44 -15.26 -13.41
C MET A 67 12.15 -15.03 -12.09
N ILE A 68 11.40 -14.60 -11.08
CA ILE A 68 11.90 -14.42 -9.70
C ILE A 68 11.29 -15.45 -8.76
N ASP A 69 11.91 -15.62 -7.60
CA ASP A 69 11.44 -16.50 -6.52
C ASP A 69 10.28 -15.91 -5.68
N ALA A 70 9.75 -14.73 -6.06
CA ALA A 70 8.57 -14.13 -5.44
C ALA A 70 7.30 -14.34 -6.26
N GLY A 71 6.41 -15.20 -5.75
CA GLY A 71 5.07 -15.45 -6.27
C GLY A 71 3.97 -15.02 -5.30
N SER A 72 2.76 -15.58 -5.43
CA SER A 72 1.59 -15.20 -4.63
C SER A 72 1.74 -15.43 -3.12
N LYS A 73 2.64 -16.33 -2.69
CA LYS A 73 2.96 -16.54 -1.27
C LYS A 73 3.88 -15.45 -0.69
N THR A 74 4.54 -14.69 -1.56
CA THR A 74 5.44 -13.61 -1.19
C THR A 74 4.79 -12.24 -1.41
N LEU A 75 4.08 -12.08 -2.55
CA LEU A 75 3.48 -10.82 -2.99
C LEU A 75 1.95 -10.75 -2.80
N SER A 76 1.34 -11.80 -2.26
CA SER A 76 -0.12 -12.01 -2.25
C SER A 76 -0.72 -12.14 -3.66
N SER A 77 -2.04 -12.31 -3.75
CA SER A 77 -2.80 -12.20 -4.99
C SER A 77 -3.56 -10.87 -5.10
N ASP A 78 -3.31 -9.94 -4.17
CA ASP A 78 -3.97 -8.64 -4.16
C ASP A 78 -3.45 -7.77 -5.31
N LEU A 79 -4.39 -7.18 -6.04
CA LEU A 79 -4.09 -6.27 -7.14
C LEU A 79 -4.40 -4.85 -6.67
N LEU A 80 -3.70 -3.88 -7.27
CA LEU A 80 -3.89 -2.48 -6.92
C LEU A 80 -5.35 -2.07 -7.09
N SER A 81 -5.98 -1.64 -6.00
CA SER A 81 -7.33 -1.09 -5.98
C SER A 81 -7.38 0.28 -6.65
N SER A 82 -6.36 1.12 -6.41
CA SER A 82 -6.30 2.51 -6.87
C SER A 82 -5.34 2.77 -8.02
N GLY A 83 -4.66 1.74 -8.55
CA GLY A 83 -3.71 1.84 -9.66
C GLY A 83 -4.05 0.93 -10.85
N PRO A 84 -3.11 0.76 -11.80
CA PRO A 84 -3.25 -0.20 -12.89
C PRO A 84 -3.51 -1.62 -12.37
N LYS A 85 -4.50 -2.32 -12.94
CA LYS A 85 -4.87 -3.70 -12.56
C LYS A 85 -3.91 -4.75 -13.14
N THR A 86 -2.62 -4.45 -13.10
CA THR A 86 -1.55 -5.20 -13.76
C THR A 86 -0.36 -5.32 -12.83
N GLY A 87 0.24 -6.50 -12.76
CA GLY A 87 1.40 -6.77 -11.92
C GLY A 87 1.06 -6.96 -10.43
N TYR A 88 2.07 -7.33 -9.65
CA TYR A 88 1.96 -7.66 -8.22
C TYR A 88 2.93 -6.84 -7.34
N GLY A 89 3.51 -5.79 -7.91
CA GLY A 89 4.53 -4.98 -7.26
C GLY A 89 5.26 -4.10 -8.28
N LEU A 90 6.10 -3.22 -7.75
CA LEU A 90 7.01 -2.39 -8.53
C LEU A 90 8.43 -2.92 -8.36
N VAL A 91 9.12 -3.17 -9.47
CA VAL A 91 10.54 -3.53 -9.44
C VAL A 91 11.34 -2.27 -9.13
N VAL A 92 12.21 -2.35 -8.13
CA VAL A 92 13.11 -1.28 -7.71
C VAL A 92 14.55 -1.80 -7.65
N GLU A 93 15.52 -0.90 -7.78
CA GLU A 93 16.96 -1.18 -7.61
C GLU A 93 17.35 -1.27 -6.12
#